data_AF-A0A2K2VMX3-F1
#
_entry.id   AF-A0A2K2VMX3-F1
#
_cell.length_a   1.000
_cell.length_b   1.000
_cell.length_c   1.000
_cell.angle_alpha   90.00
_cell.angle_beta   90.00
_cell.angle_gamma   90.00
#
_symmetry.space_group_name_H-M   'P 1'
#
loop_
_entity.id
_entity.type
_entity.pdbx_description
1 polymer ?
#
loop_
_entity_poly.entity_id
_entity_poly.type
_entity_poly.pdbx_seq_one_letter_code
_entity_poly.pdbx_strand_id
1 'polypeptide(L)'
;MAKIIKLGVKSASEYYFENDKIMNEDGRGDNLQITGTLAKDLGLKEGAKLEQEQMRNLLKGFSADGEEQYIDRLKHSSTGKENAAYDIVFSAPKSVSMLSLTVDSMLQNAHNEAVAEVLTYINDKYAKTNGYDKEGNRTLNKGSGLLIATAKHSIARDEIKGVEDPHLHTHSLVFNITKDARDGKFKALAVNDMLRDANKFQEMYRSALALKVKELGYQIEKHSSQSSAWDIAGIDRENVLHFSQRHNKIVENATILQEQEHVQHKGKKDKSDLTKTELLESWNKQQSENFGMSFNELKEHCLNNVEKTQNHYENPKQVLESAMQALTQNEAVIKEEDVLKLSRKLSIGEFSDKQLSEELSHVKKTGQENSQDIKLLGVDEKGNKLFTTKAMHDTERDNMRMIKNQYDIKPVMQNKDATRAIKAFNDKQSWNMSKGQTEAVNAMLTNDKQFLIINGDPGVGKTTLMAAFADATSNRKDLEVKILAPTGKAAKEASEASGLQASTIDSFLLQKRSMDDKQKVYIVDESSMLDAQKANALLKIARKEHAQIVFVGDQKQLKSIGSGDFFSQIQGHVKSVDITEANRFKTDLQKEVAKLANSKQLDKVVDLLDAHKKVIEIDSKSS
;
A
#
# COMPACT_ATOMS: atom_id res chain seq x y z
N MET A 1 -14.39 -6.65 3.51
CA MET A 1 -13.43 -5.71 4.12
C MET A 1 -13.91 -5.43 5.52
N ALA A 2 -13.03 -5.43 6.53
CA ALA A 2 -13.43 -4.94 7.86
C ALA A 2 -13.72 -3.44 7.73
N LYS A 3 -14.92 -3.04 8.12
CA LYS A 3 -15.35 -1.64 8.13
C LYS A 3 -15.38 -1.20 9.59
N ILE A 4 -14.61 -0.17 9.93
CA ILE A 4 -14.73 0.45 11.25
C ILE A 4 -15.89 1.42 11.21
N ILE A 5 -16.93 1.14 11.98
CA ILE A 5 -18.12 1.99 12.06
C ILE A 5 -17.90 2.97 13.21
N LYS A 6 -17.98 4.26 12.91
CA LYS A 6 -17.93 5.34 13.91
C LYS A 6 -19.30 5.48 14.56
N LEU A 7 -19.36 5.43 15.88
CA LEU A 7 -20.62 5.42 16.61
C LEU A 7 -20.71 6.58 17.60
N GLY A 8 -21.85 7.26 17.58
CA GLY A 8 -22.27 8.11 18.69
C GLY A 8 -22.88 7.30 19.83
N VAL A 9 -23.11 7.95 20.97
CA VAL A 9 -23.67 7.30 22.18
C VAL A 9 -25.00 6.61 21.88
N LYS A 10 -25.93 7.30 21.23
CA LYS A 10 -27.28 6.78 20.93
C LYS A 10 -27.22 5.53 20.04
N SER A 11 -26.51 5.63 18.91
CA SER A 11 -26.38 4.53 17.94
C SER A 11 -25.69 3.30 18.53
N ALA A 12 -24.71 3.48 19.42
CA ALA A 12 -24.06 2.35 20.07
C ALA A 12 -24.97 1.69 21.13
N SER A 13 -25.73 2.46 21.90
CA SER A 13 -26.53 1.93 23.02
C SER A 13 -27.77 1.10 22.64
N GLU A 14 -28.26 1.24 21.40
CA GLU A 14 -29.50 0.62 20.93
C GLU A 14 -29.25 -0.64 20.08
N TYR A 15 -28.04 -0.85 19.57
CA TYR A 15 -27.77 -1.84 18.51
C TYR A 15 -27.22 -3.19 19.00
N TYR A 16 -26.42 -3.23 20.08
CA TYR A 16 -25.67 -4.45 20.49
C TYR A 16 -26.38 -5.35 21.51
N PHE A 17 -27.59 -4.96 21.95
CA PHE A 17 -28.41 -5.73 22.89
C PHE A 17 -29.58 -6.44 22.18
N GLU A 18 -29.55 -6.53 20.85
CA GLU A 18 -30.56 -7.28 20.08
C GLU A 18 -30.27 -8.80 20.15
N ASN A 19 -31.32 -9.60 20.35
CA ASN A 19 -31.23 -11.05 20.49
C ASN A 19 -30.62 -11.71 19.24
N ASP A 20 -29.71 -12.67 19.44
CA ASP A 20 -29.18 -13.53 18.37
C ASP A 20 -29.82 -14.92 18.45
N LYS A 21 -30.42 -15.37 17.34
CA LYS A 21 -31.27 -16.56 17.33
C LYS A 21 -30.54 -17.88 17.60
N ILE A 22 -29.25 -17.98 17.31
CA ILE A 22 -28.50 -19.26 17.43
C ILE A 22 -27.58 -19.25 18.64
N MET A 23 -26.93 -18.11 18.88
CA MET A 23 -25.89 -17.94 19.90
C MET A 23 -26.44 -17.39 21.22
N ASN A 24 -27.65 -16.81 21.23
CA ASN A 24 -28.28 -16.25 22.45
C ASN A 24 -29.82 -16.42 22.44
N GLU A 25 -30.24 -17.67 22.52
CA GLU A 25 -31.63 -18.14 22.38
C GLU A 25 -32.58 -17.60 23.48
N ASP A 26 -32.06 -17.33 24.68
CA ASP A 26 -32.88 -17.02 25.87
C ASP A 26 -33.24 -15.54 25.99
N GLY A 27 -32.58 -14.65 25.23
CA GLY A 27 -32.83 -13.20 25.23
C GLY A 27 -32.72 -12.50 26.60
N ARG A 28 -32.18 -13.17 27.62
CA ARG A 28 -32.19 -12.74 29.03
C ARG A 28 -30.82 -12.32 29.56
N GLY A 29 -29.81 -12.20 28.71
CA GLY A 29 -28.49 -11.78 29.14
C GLY A 29 -27.69 -11.15 28.03
N ASP A 30 -27.26 -9.92 28.26
CA ASP A 30 -26.50 -9.08 27.34
C ASP A 30 -25.31 -9.84 26.71
N ASN A 31 -25.24 -9.79 25.37
CA ASN A 31 -24.30 -10.53 24.51
C ASN A 31 -22.86 -9.97 24.53
N LEU A 32 -22.63 -8.88 25.28
CA LEU A 32 -21.37 -8.13 25.27
C LEU A 32 -20.42 -8.65 26.34
N GLN A 33 -19.29 -9.18 25.92
CA GLN A 33 -18.20 -9.58 26.82
C GLN A 33 -17.07 -8.56 26.81
N ILE A 34 -16.59 -8.19 28.00
CA ILE A 34 -15.51 -7.23 28.19
C ILE A 34 -14.17 -7.88 27.86
N THR A 35 -13.34 -7.19 27.09
CA THR A 35 -11.93 -7.53 26.84
C THR A 35 -11.08 -6.27 26.72
N GLY A 36 -9.76 -6.46 26.67
CA GLY A 36 -8.79 -5.38 26.57
C GLY A 36 -8.25 -4.94 27.94
N THR A 37 -7.01 -4.48 27.91
CA THR A 37 -6.21 -4.27 29.13
C THR A 37 -6.69 -3.08 29.98
N LEU A 38 -7.45 -2.14 29.40
CA LEU A 38 -8.00 -0.99 30.15
C LEU A 38 -9.13 -1.41 31.10
N ALA A 39 -9.76 -2.58 30.90
CA ALA A 39 -10.84 -3.04 31.76
C ALA A 39 -10.43 -3.03 33.24
N LYS A 40 -9.19 -3.45 33.54
CA LYS A 40 -8.63 -3.46 34.89
C LYS A 40 -8.49 -2.06 35.50
N ASP A 41 -8.08 -1.07 34.70
CA ASP A 41 -7.99 0.34 35.14
C ASP A 41 -9.36 0.95 35.45
N LEU A 42 -10.43 0.40 34.86
CA LEU A 42 -11.82 0.85 35.03
C LEU A 42 -12.59 0.03 36.07
N GLY A 43 -11.92 -0.88 36.81
CA GLY A 43 -12.57 -1.76 37.79
C GLY A 43 -13.45 -2.85 37.17
N LEU A 44 -13.31 -3.11 35.87
CA LEU A 44 -14.05 -4.12 35.14
C LEU A 44 -13.24 -5.42 35.04
N LYS A 45 -13.94 -6.56 35.03
CA LYS A 45 -13.33 -7.88 34.90
C LYS A 45 -13.39 -8.35 33.44
N GLU A 46 -12.25 -8.73 32.88
CA GLU A 46 -12.18 -9.33 31.54
C GLU A 46 -12.98 -10.66 31.49
N GLY A 47 -13.70 -10.86 30.38
CA GLY A 47 -14.65 -11.95 30.19
C GLY A 47 -16.00 -11.77 30.89
N ALA A 48 -16.16 -10.75 31.73
CA ALA A 48 -17.45 -10.46 32.34
C ALA A 48 -18.43 -9.85 31.32
N LYS A 49 -19.72 -10.00 31.61
CA LYS A 49 -20.79 -9.37 30.84
C LYS A 49 -20.77 -7.85 31.08
N LEU A 50 -21.08 -7.09 30.04
CA LEU A 50 -21.27 -5.64 30.12
C LEU A 50 -22.76 -5.33 30.01
N GLU A 51 -23.33 -4.85 31.11
CA GLU A 51 -24.75 -4.50 31.17
C GLU A 51 -25.06 -3.23 30.34
N GLN A 52 -26.29 -3.11 29.84
CA GLN A 52 -26.69 -1.97 29.01
C GLN A 52 -26.47 -0.60 29.68
N GLU A 53 -26.75 -0.48 30.97
CA GLU A 53 -26.53 0.77 31.71
C GLU A 53 -25.04 1.10 31.85
N GLN A 54 -24.22 0.12 32.21
CA GLN A 54 -22.76 0.27 32.31
C GLN A 54 -22.17 0.72 30.96
N MET A 55 -22.60 0.09 29.86
CA MET A 55 -22.20 0.47 28.52
C MET A 55 -22.59 1.92 28.19
N ARG A 56 -23.83 2.32 28.50
CA ARG A 56 -24.29 3.71 28.27
C ARG A 56 -23.44 4.73 29.04
N ASN A 57 -23.07 4.43 30.28
CA ASN A 57 -22.23 5.30 31.10
C ASN A 57 -20.82 5.43 30.52
N LEU A 58 -20.18 4.30 30.16
CA LEU A 58 -18.85 4.28 29.54
C LEU A 58 -18.82 5.01 28.19
N LEU A 59 -19.86 4.85 27.35
CA LEU A 59 -19.99 5.59 26.10
C LEU A 59 -20.11 7.10 26.30
N LYS A 60 -20.75 7.56 27.39
CA LYS A 60 -20.82 8.98 27.75
C LYS A 60 -19.52 9.52 28.35
N GLY A 61 -18.56 8.64 28.69
CA GLY A 61 -17.29 9.00 29.29
C GLY A 61 -17.28 8.95 30.82
N PHE A 62 -18.20 8.21 31.44
CA PHE A 62 -18.27 7.99 32.89
C PHE A 62 -17.74 6.60 33.28
N SER A 63 -17.53 6.39 34.58
CA SER A 63 -17.37 5.07 35.19
C SER A 63 -18.59 4.18 34.96
N ALA A 64 -18.42 2.86 35.14
CA ALA A 64 -19.50 1.90 34.86
C ALA A 64 -20.74 2.12 35.75
N ASP A 65 -20.55 2.56 37.00
CA ASP A 65 -21.60 2.97 37.95
C ASP A 65 -22.16 4.38 37.67
N GLY A 66 -21.51 5.18 36.82
CA GLY A 66 -21.92 6.53 36.47
C GLY A 66 -21.50 7.62 37.48
N GLU A 67 -20.75 7.29 38.53
CA GLU A 67 -20.40 8.24 39.60
C GLU A 67 -19.23 9.17 39.23
N GLU A 68 -18.24 8.68 38.49
CA GLU A 68 -17.03 9.43 38.12
C GLU A 68 -17.03 9.76 36.62
N GLN A 69 -16.72 11.02 36.27
CA GLN A 69 -16.55 11.43 34.88
C GLN A 69 -15.07 11.36 34.46
N TYR A 70 -14.75 10.39 33.60
CA TYR A 70 -13.40 10.23 33.06
C TYR A 70 -13.08 11.17 31.90
N ILE A 71 -14.04 11.38 30.99
CA ILE A 71 -13.88 12.25 29.81
C ILE A 71 -15.13 13.09 29.62
N ASP A 72 -14.95 14.40 29.49
CA ASP A 72 -15.99 15.32 29.08
C ASP A 72 -16.06 15.43 27.55
N ARG A 73 -16.95 14.63 26.95
CA ARG A 73 -17.16 14.59 25.48
C ARG A 73 -17.87 15.84 24.92
N LEU A 74 -18.45 16.68 25.77
CA LEU A 74 -19.17 17.89 25.34
C LEU A 74 -18.25 19.11 25.27
N LYS A 75 -17.21 19.19 26.14
CA LYS A 75 -16.26 20.31 26.15
C LYS A 75 -15.37 20.45 24.91
N HIS A 76 -15.14 19.37 24.15
CA HIS A 76 -14.19 19.34 23.04
C HIS A 76 -14.82 19.28 21.65
N SER A 77 -16.14 19.42 21.56
CA SER A 77 -16.87 19.31 20.29
C SER A 77 -17.29 20.66 19.75
N SER A 78 -16.59 21.18 18.74
CA SER A 78 -17.05 22.36 17.98
C SER A 78 -18.33 22.10 17.15
N THR A 79 -18.72 20.84 17.00
CA THR A 79 -19.85 20.38 16.15
C THR A 79 -20.91 19.55 16.89
N GLY A 80 -20.74 19.31 18.19
CA GLY A 80 -21.62 18.46 19.02
C GLY A 80 -21.59 16.95 18.69
N LYS A 81 -20.67 16.47 17.83
CA LYS A 81 -20.59 15.08 17.36
C LYS A 81 -19.20 14.46 17.56
N GLU A 82 -18.85 14.14 18.80
CA GLU A 82 -17.69 13.25 19.06
C GLU A 82 -18.12 11.77 18.96
N ASN A 83 -17.27 10.91 18.39
CA ASN A 83 -17.53 9.47 18.36
C ASN A 83 -17.26 8.89 19.76
N ALA A 84 -18.23 8.16 20.29
CA ALA A 84 -18.13 7.51 21.60
C ALA A 84 -17.39 6.16 21.51
N ALA A 85 -17.46 5.49 20.37
CA ALA A 85 -16.84 4.21 20.13
C ALA A 85 -16.61 3.94 18.63
N TYR A 86 -15.83 2.90 18.37
CA TYR A 86 -15.48 2.41 17.05
C TYR A 86 -15.77 0.91 17.00
N ASP A 87 -16.65 0.49 16.11
CA ASP A 87 -17.02 -0.92 15.97
C ASP A 87 -16.22 -1.58 14.84
N ILE A 88 -15.48 -2.61 15.21
CA ILE A 88 -14.68 -3.44 14.30
C ILE A 88 -15.40 -4.77 14.13
N VAL A 89 -15.86 -5.04 12.91
CA VAL A 89 -16.61 -6.26 12.60
C VAL A 89 -15.71 -7.28 11.94
N PHE A 90 -15.56 -8.44 12.57
CA PHE A 90 -14.85 -9.60 12.03
C PHE A 90 -15.85 -10.61 11.48
N SER A 91 -15.95 -10.72 10.17
CA SER A 91 -16.82 -11.69 9.50
C SER A 91 -16.02 -12.90 9.04
N ALA A 92 -16.44 -14.10 9.45
CA ALA A 92 -15.90 -15.36 8.95
C ALA A 92 -16.17 -15.55 7.45
N PRO A 93 -15.34 -16.34 6.74
CA PRO A 93 -15.72 -16.87 5.44
C PRO A 93 -17.09 -17.55 5.49
N LYS A 94 -17.77 -17.58 4.35
CA LYS A 94 -19.13 -18.10 4.30
C LYS A 94 -19.15 -19.62 4.52
N SER A 95 -18.20 -20.34 3.93
CA SER A 95 -17.98 -21.78 4.20
C SER A 95 -17.85 -22.08 5.71
N VAL A 96 -17.03 -21.30 6.42
CA VAL A 96 -16.88 -21.42 7.88
C VAL A 96 -18.19 -21.10 8.59
N SER A 97 -18.91 -20.05 8.18
CA SER A 97 -20.21 -19.69 8.77
C SER A 97 -21.24 -20.82 8.61
N MET A 98 -21.28 -21.47 7.44
CA MET A 98 -22.20 -22.57 7.14
C MET A 98 -21.96 -23.75 8.08
N LEU A 99 -20.74 -24.28 8.16
CA LEU A 99 -20.44 -25.44 9.00
C LEU A 99 -20.48 -25.10 10.49
N SER A 100 -19.96 -23.93 10.87
CA SER A 100 -19.84 -23.55 12.28
C SER A 100 -21.20 -23.37 12.96
N LEU A 101 -22.17 -22.80 12.26
CA LEU A 101 -23.49 -22.50 12.82
C LEU A 101 -24.46 -23.67 12.75
N THR A 102 -24.11 -24.75 12.04
CA THR A 102 -25.00 -25.90 11.81
C THR A 102 -24.48 -27.17 12.50
N VAL A 103 -23.22 -27.55 12.26
CA VAL A 103 -22.71 -28.90 12.56
C VAL A 103 -21.35 -28.95 13.26
N ASP A 104 -20.67 -27.82 13.42
CA ASP A 104 -19.33 -27.81 14.02
C ASP A 104 -19.04 -26.57 14.89
N SER A 105 -19.38 -26.66 16.17
CA SER A 105 -19.08 -25.60 17.14
C SER A 105 -17.57 -25.36 17.36
N MET A 106 -16.68 -26.30 16.99
CA MET A 106 -15.23 -26.09 17.10
C MET A 106 -14.75 -24.99 16.16
N LEU A 107 -15.39 -24.84 14.99
CA LEU A 107 -15.12 -23.72 14.07
C LEU A 107 -15.54 -22.37 14.68
N GLN A 108 -16.54 -22.34 15.56
CA GLN A 108 -16.91 -21.13 16.30
C GLN A 108 -15.83 -20.78 17.35
N ASN A 109 -15.24 -21.78 18.00
CA ASN A 109 -14.11 -21.55 18.92
C ASN A 109 -12.89 -21.02 18.17
N ALA A 110 -12.56 -21.61 17.01
CA ALA A 110 -11.51 -21.11 16.13
C ALA A 110 -11.74 -19.64 15.71
N HIS A 111 -12.99 -19.28 15.40
CA HIS A 111 -13.39 -17.88 15.17
C HIS A 111 -13.09 -16.99 16.38
N ASN A 112 -13.55 -17.38 17.57
CA ASN A 112 -13.39 -16.61 18.79
C ASN A 112 -11.91 -16.37 19.13
N GLU A 113 -11.09 -17.41 19.02
CA GLU A 113 -9.64 -17.32 19.26
C GLU A 113 -8.94 -16.42 18.24
N ALA A 114 -9.31 -16.53 16.95
CA ALA A 114 -8.78 -15.65 15.90
C ALA A 114 -9.16 -14.17 16.14
N VAL A 115 -10.38 -13.89 16.60
CA VAL A 115 -10.80 -12.54 16.99
C VAL A 115 -9.98 -12.04 18.18
N ALA A 116 -9.83 -12.84 19.25
CA ALA A 116 -9.06 -12.47 20.43
C ALA A 116 -7.59 -12.16 20.13
N GLU A 117 -6.96 -12.94 19.24
CA GLU A 117 -5.59 -12.72 18.77
C GLU A 117 -5.44 -11.33 18.11
N VAL A 118 -6.36 -10.97 17.22
CA VAL A 118 -6.33 -9.67 16.54
C VAL A 118 -6.69 -8.53 17.48
N LEU A 119 -7.63 -8.72 18.42
CA LEU A 119 -7.95 -7.71 19.43
C LEU A 119 -6.78 -7.42 20.37
N THR A 120 -6.00 -8.44 20.72
CA THR A 120 -4.75 -8.27 21.49
C THR A 120 -3.77 -7.39 20.72
N TYR A 121 -3.56 -7.67 19.44
CA TYR A 121 -2.74 -6.81 18.57
C TYR A 121 -3.26 -5.37 18.50
N ILE A 122 -4.58 -5.19 18.38
CA ILE A 122 -5.19 -3.86 18.31
C ILE A 122 -4.97 -3.10 19.63
N ASN A 123 -5.18 -3.76 20.77
CA ASN A 123 -4.91 -3.21 22.10
C ASN A 123 -3.47 -2.70 22.20
N ASP A 124 -2.50 -3.54 21.85
CA ASP A 124 -1.08 -3.24 22.08
C ASP A 124 -0.56 -2.13 21.16
N LYS A 125 -1.02 -2.09 19.90
CA LYS A 125 -0.52 -1.14 18.90
C LYS A 125 -1.26 0.21 18.89
N TYR A 126 -2.57 0.22 19.18
CA TYR A 126 -3.43 1.39 18.99
C TYR A 126 -3.99 1.99 20.29
N ALA A 127 -3.66 1.45 21.47
CA ALA A 127 -3.87 2.15 22.74
C ALA A 127 -2.97 3.39 22.82
N LYS A 128 -3.42 4.48 22.19
CA LYS A 128 -2.68 5.74 22.06
C LYS A 128 -3.62 6.93 22.19
N THR A 129 -3.10 8.04 22.67
CA THR A 129 -3.84 9.30 22.82
C THR A 129 -3.00 10.50 22.39
N ASN A 130 -3.65 11.61 22.05
CA ASN A 130 -2.96 12.84 21.69
C ASN A 130 -2.46 13.53 22.97
N GLY A 131 -1.22 14.02 22.93
CA GLY A 131 -0.62 14.82 23.98
C GLY A 131 0.27 15.92 23.44
N TYR A 132 0.98 16.56 24.36
CA TYR A 132 2.00 17.55 24.04
C TYR A 132 3.33 17.12 24.68
N ASP A 133 4.44 17.45 24.01
CA ASP A 133 5.78 17.36 24.59
C ASP A 133 6.08 18.56 25.51
N LYS A 134 7.30 18.62 26.05
CA LYS A 134 7.75 19.71 26.93
C LYS A 134 7.85 21.07 26.22
N GLU A 135 7.93 21.07 24.89
CA GLU A 135 8.07 22.25 24.04
C GLU A 135 6.70 22.73 23.52
N GLY A 136 5.62 22.00 23.84
CA GLY A 136 4.25 22.33 23.41
C GLY A 136 3.88 21.76 22.04
N ASN A 137 4.71 20.92 21.43
CA ASN A 137 4.38 20.27 20.16
C ASN A 137 3.46 19.06 20.40
N ARG A 138 2.53 18.83 19.46
CA ARG A 138 1.65 17.66 19.51
C ARG A 138 2.44 16.37 19.37
N THR A 139 2.18 15.42 20.25
CA THR A 139 2.79 14.09 20.26
C THR A 139 1.73 13.01 20.45
N LEU A 140 2.11 11.78 20.12
CA LEU A 140 1.29 10.59 20.29
C LEU A 140 1.79 9.81 21.51
N ASN A 141 0.96 9.72 22.55
CA ASN A 141 1.32 9.05 23.80
C ASN A 141 0.80 7.62 23.80
N LYS A 142 1.57 6.74 24.43
CA LYS A 142 1.11 5.38 24.74
C LYS A 142 0.06 5.45 25.86
N GLY A 143 -1.06 4.76 25.65
CA GLY A 143 -2.06 4.49 26.68
C GLY A 143 -1.78 3.18 27.42
N SER A 144 -2.41 2.99 28.58
CA SER A 144 -2.31 1.72 29.34
C SER A 144 -3.01 0.56 28.65
N GLY A 145 -4.00 0.83 27.79
CA GLY A 145 -4.80 -0.18 27.12
C GLY A 145 -6.03 0.34 26.40
N LEU A 146 -6.79 -0.56 25.79
CA LEU A 146 -8.14 -0.31 25.25
C LEU A 146 -9.19 -0.99 26.11
N LEU A 147 -10.40 -0.42 26.13
CA LEU A 147 -11.61 -1.10 26.58
C LEU A 147 -12.39 -1.55 25.33
N ILE A 148 -12.69 -2.84 25.26
CA ILE A 148 -13.36 -3.44 24.12
C ILE A 148 -14.53 -4.29 24.65
N ALA A 149 -15.68 -4.22 23.98
CA ALA A 149 -16.79 -5.14 24.24
C ALA A 149 -17.14 -5.90 22.97
N THR A 150 -17.19 -7.23 23.05
CA THR A 150 -17.46 -8.09 21.88
C THR A 150 -18.85 -8.69 21.93
N ALA A 151 -19.61 -8.60 20.85
CA ALA A 151 -20.90 -9.24 20.65
C ALA A 151 -20.84 -10.19 19.44
N LYS A 152 -21.27 -11.44 19.64
CA LYS A 152 -21.25 -12.50 18.62
C LYS A 152 -22.61 -12.61 17.95
N HIS A 153 -22.61 -12.85 16.65
CA HIS A 153 -23.82 -12.96 15.85
C HIS A 153 -23.73 -14.10 14.83
N SER A 154 -24.86 -14.71 14.53
CA SER A 154 -24.99 -15.90 13.67
C SER A 154 -25.77 -15.67 12.37
N ILE A 155 -26.48 -14.56 12.23
CA ILE A 155 -27.32 -14.28 11.06
C ILE A 155 -26.93 -12.94 10.42
N ALA A 156 -27.06 -12.84 9.10
CA ALA A 156 -26.83 -11.58 8.40
C ALA A 156 -27.96 -10.58 8.75
N ARG A 157 -27.64 -9.27 8.98
CA ARG A 157 -28.64 -8.29 9.46
C ARG A 157 -29.95 -8.26 8.67
N ASP A 158 -31.06 -8.12 9.40
CA ASP A 158 -32.48 -7.99 9.00
C ASP A 158 -32.85 -6.76 8.12
N GLU A 159 -31.88 -6.08 7.50
CA GLU A 159 -32.18 -4.89 6.67
C GLU A 159 -32.89 -5.26 5.35
N ILE A 160 -32.75 -6.52 4.91
CA ILE A 160 -33.44 -7.07 3.73
C ILE A 160 -34.41 -8.16 4.22
N LYS A 161 -35.71 -7.90 4.05
CA LYS A 161 -36.80 -8.80 4.47
C LYS A 161 -36.60 -10.22 3.90
N GLY A 162 -36.59 -11.23 4.78
CA GLY A 162 -36.68 -12.65 4.43
C GLY A 162 -35.38 -13.37 4.05
N VAL A 163 -34.19 -12.80 4.31
CA VAL A 163 -32.90 -13.49 4.05
C VAL A 163 -32.15 -13.71 5.36
N GLU A 164 -32.30 -14.91 5.94
CA GLU A 164 -31.62 -15.32 7.18
C GLU A 164 -30.48 -16.29 6.86
N ASP A 165 -29.46 -15.81 6.17
CA ASP A 165 -28.30 -16.62 5.77
C ASP A 165 -27.33 -16.85 6.97
N PRO A 166 -26.68 -18.03 7.09
CA PRO A 166 -25.69 -18.30 8.14
C PRO A 166 -24.51 -17.31 8.10
N HIS A 167 -24.36 -16.42 9.06
CA HIS A 167 -23.28 -15.41 9.02
C HIS A 167 -22.61 -15.25 10.37
N LEU A 168 -21.53 -16.00 10.58
CA LEU A 168 -20.74 -15.89 11.79
C LEU A 168 -19.89 -14.62 11.74
N HIS A 169 -20.18 -13.70 12.66
CA HIS A 169 -19.41 -12.47 12.81
C HIS A 169 -19.40 -11.98 14.25
N THR A 170 -18.31 -11.28 14.59
CA THR A 170 -18.17 -10.64 15.90
C THR A 170 -18.03 -9.14 15.73
N HIS A 171 -18.94 -8.40 16.37
CA HIS A 171 -18.83 -6.96 16.58
C HIS A 171 -17.91 -6.70 17.76
N SER A 172 -16.87 -5.89 17.55
CA SER A 172 -15.88 -5.54 18.58
C SER A 172 -15.90 -4.04 18.80
N LEU A 173 -16.62 -3.61 19.83
CA LEU A 173 -16.83 -2.21 20.16
C LEU A 173 -15.65 -1.68 20.97
N VAL A 174 -14.78 -0.91 20.33
CA VAL A 174 -13.67 -0.21 20.97
C VAL A 174 -14.15 1.13 21.50
N PHE A 175 -14.17 1.29 22.82
CA PHE A 175 -14.59 2.54 23.45
C PHE A 175 -13.55 3.63 23.20
N ASN A 176 -13.99 4.85 22.90
CA ASN A 176 -13.10 5.98 22.67
C ASN A 176 -12.57 6.55 24.00
N ILE A 177 -11.72 5.77 24.68
CA ILE A 177 -11.06 6.07 25.95
C ILE A 177 -9.79 5.23 26.10
N THR A 178 -8.74 5.83 26.62
CA THR A 178 -7.56 5.15 27.16
C THR A 178 -6.98 5.98 28.30
N LYS A 179 -6.14 5.40 29.15
CA LYS A 179 -5.44 6.11 30.22
C LYS A 179 -4.02 6.43 29.75
N ASP A 180 -3.67 7.70 29.65
CA ASP A 180 -2.34 8.13 29.23
C ASP A 180 -1.30 7.62 30.24
N ALA A 181 -0.35 6.81 29.76
CA ALA A 181 0.65 6.18 30.63
C ALA A 181 1.61 7.19 31.30
N ARG A 182 1.65 8.44 30.82
CA ARG A 182 2.55 9.48 31.35
C ARG A 182 1.95 10.25 32.52
N ASP A 183 0.68 10.63 32.43
CA ASP A 183 0.01 11.47 33.44
C ASP A 183 -1.13 10.76 34.18
N GLY A 184 -1.45 9.52 33.80
CA GLY A 184 -2.47 8.69 34.43
C GLY A 184 -3.90 9.13 34.16
N LYS A 185 -4.12 10.12 33.29
CA LYS A 185 -5.46 10.66 33.00
C LYS A 185 -6.13 9.90 31.87
N PHE A 186 -7.45 9.75 31.96
CA PHE A 186 -8.26 9.23 30.87
C PHE A 186 -8.42 10.27 29.76
N LYS A 187 -8.21 9.84 28.52
CA LYS A 187 -8.24 10.67 27.31
C LYS A 187 -8.83 9.90 26.13
N ALA A 188 -9.30 10.64 25.13
CA ALA A 188 -9.79 10.06 23.88
C ALA A 188 -8.65 9.37 23.11
N LEU A 189 -9.01 8.36 22.31
CA LEU A 189 -8.08 7.63 21.47
C LEU A 189 -7.60 8.47 20.29
N ALA A 190 -6.32 8.33 19.95
CA ALA A 190 -5.77 8.82 18.70
C ALA A 190 -6.00 7.77 17.59
N VAL A 191 -7.18 7.83 16.97
CA VAL A 191 -7.68 6.73 16.12
C VAL A 191 -7.21 6.71 14.67
N ASN A 192 -6.49 7.72 14.20
CA ASN A 192 -6.18 7.87 12.77
C ASN A 192 -5.43 6.65 12.20
N ASP A 193 -4.44 6.12 12.92
CA ASP A 193 -3.71 4.92 12.50
C ASP A 193 -4.62 3.67 12.53
N MET A 194 -5.47 3.53 13.55
CA MET A 194 -6.42 2.41 13.66
C MET A 194 -7.43 2.41 12.50
N LEU A 195 -7.92 3.59 12.11
CA LEU A 195 -8.84 3.75 10.98
C LEU A 195 -8.17 3.46 9.63
N ARG A 196 -6.93 3.94 9.44
CA ARG A 196 -6.15 3.65 8.23
C ARG A 196 -5.90 2.15 8.07
N ASP A 197 -5.63 1.47 9.18
CA ASP A 197 -5.23 0.06 9.17
C ASP A 197 -6.44 -0.89 9.29
N ALA A 198 -7.68 -0.41 9.16
CA ALA A 198 -8.91 -1.22 9.29
C ALA A 198 -8.90 -2.51 8.44
N ASN A 199 -8.46 -2.41 7.18
CA ASN A 199 -8.38 -3.57 6.28
C ASN A 199 -7.37 -4.63 6.77
N LYS A 200 -6.31 -4.19 7.46
CA LYS A 200 -5.29 -5.08 8.03
C LYS A 200 -5.91 -6.03 9.05
N PHE A 201 -6.81 -5.55 9.90
CA PHE A 201 -7.42 -6.37 10.95
C PHE A 201 -8.17 -7.55 10.36
N GLN A 202 -8.89 -7.36 9.25
CA GLN A 202 -9.55 -8.46 8.54
C GLN A 202 -8.55 -9.46 7.95
N GLU A 203 -7.44 -8.97 7.38
CA GLU A 203 -6.39 -9.83 6.80
C GLU A 203 -5.72 -10.69 7.88
N MET A 204 -5.38 -10.08 9.03
CA MET A 204 -4.85 -10.79 10.19
C MET A 204 -5.84 -11.83 10.70
N TYR A 205 -7.11 -11.44 10.88
CA TYR A 205 -8.17 -12.34 11.34
C TYR A 205 -8.35 -13.53 10.40
N ARG A 206 -8.39 -13.30 9.07
CA ARG A 206 -8.52 -14.37 8.08
C ARG A 206 -7.32 -15.30 8.07
N SER A 207 -6.12 -14.78 8.27
CA SER A 207 -4.90 -15.58 8.37
C SER A 207 -4.88 -16.43 9.66
N ALA A 208 -5.21 -15.83 10.80
CA ALA A 208 -5.29 -16.52 12.09
C ALA A 208 -6.39 -17.60 12.10
N LEU A 209 -7.55 -17.32 11.52
CA LEU A 209 -8.64 -18.28 11.40
C LEU A 209 -8.27 -19.44 10.47
N ALA A 210 -7.58 -19.18 9.37
CA ALA A 210 -7.15 -20.22 8.43
C ALA A 210 -6.26 -21.28 9.10
N LEU A 211 -5.33 -20.85 9.96
CA LEU A 211 -4.47 -21.76 10.72
C LEU A 211 -5.29 -22.66 11.65
N LYS A 212 -6.18 -22.06 12.44
CA LYS A 212 -7.03 -22.79 13.40
C LYS A 212 -8.00 -23.75 12.70
N VAL A 213 -8.53 -23.36 11.54
CA VAL A 213 -9.37 -24.24 10.72
C VAL A 213 -8.57 -25.45 10.20
N LYS A 214 -7.30 -25.24 9.80
CA LYS A 214 -6.41 -26.34 9.41
C LYS A 214 -6.02 -27.25 10.58
N GLU A 215 -5.83 -26.69 11.78
CA GLU A 215 -5.59 -27.45 13.01
C GLU A 215 -6.76 -28.38 13.36
N LEU A 216 -7.99 -27.99 13.00
CA LEU A 216 -9.21 -28.82 13.14
C LEU A 216 -9.34 -29.90 12.06
N GLY A 217 -8.39 -29.98 11.10
CA GLY A 217 -8.33 -31.02 10.07
C GLY A 217 -8.86 -30.60 8.69
N TYR A 218 -9.54 -29.46 8.59
CA TYR A 218 -10.03 -28.95 7.32
C TYR A 218 -8.90 -28.46 6.42
N GLN A 219 -9.11 -28.51 5.11
CA GLN A 219 -8.25 -27.82 4.14
C GLN A 219 -8.91 -26.50 3.69
N ILE A 220 -8.12 -25.59 3.13
CA ILE A 220 -8.62 -24.29 2.65
C ILE A 220 -8.24 -24.10 1.18
N GLU A 221 -9.09 -23.38 0.45
CA GLU A 221 -8.84 -22.96 -0.92
C GLU A 221 -8.93 -21.44 -1.04
N LYS A 222 -7.89 -20.82 -1.60
CA LYS A 222 -7.87 -19.36 -1.85
C LYS A 222 -8.67 -19.05 -3.10
N HIS A 223 -9.47 -17.98 -3.07
CA HIS A 223 -10.21 -17.53 -4.26
C HIS A 223 -9.28 -17.04 -5.38
N SER A 224 -8.13 -16.48 -5.00
CA SER A 224 -7.05 -16.11 -5.90
C SER A 224 -5.75 -15.94 -5.13
N SER A 225 -4.61 -16.02 -5.82
CA SER A 225 -3.28 -15.80 -5.24
C SER A 225 -3.06 -14.39 -4.66
N GLN A 226 -3.87 -13.42 -5.10
CA GLN A 226 -3.75 -12.01 -4.70
C GLN A 226 -4.71 -11.60 -3.57
N SER A 227 -5.66 -12.48 -3.22
CA SER A 227 -6.72 -12.19 -2.24
C SER A 227 -6.42 -12.84 -0.89
N SER A 228 -6.86 -12.18 0.18
CA SER A 228 -6.93 -12.80 1.51
C SER A 228 -8.18 -13.66 1.72
N ALA A 229 -9.07 -13.72 0.72
CA ALA A 229 -10.29 -14.52 0.78
C ALA A 229 -10.00 -16.00 0.47
N TRP A 230 -10.54 -16.86 1.31
CA TRP A 230 -10.45 -18.31 1.21
C TRP A 230 -11.74 -18.90 1.75
N ASP A 231 -12.06 -20.13 1.34
CA ASP A 231 -13.14 -20.95 1.88
C ASP A 231 -12.60 -22.36 2.22
N ILE A 232 -13.36 -23.13 2.98
CA ILE A 232 -13.04 -24.54 3.28
C ILE A 232 -13.08 -25.33 1.97
N ALA A 233 -12.02 -26.07 1.69
CA ALA A 233 -11.95 -26.93 0.50
C ALA A 233 -12.97 -28.08 0.60
N GLY A 234 -13.61 -28.42 -0.52
CA GLY A 234 -14.73 -29.38 -0.57
C GLY A 234 -16.12 -28.73 -0.45
N ILE A 235 -16.20 -27.41 -0.23
CA ILE A 235 -17.46 -26.66 -0.38
C ILE A 235 -17.41 -25.88 -1.69
N ASP A 236 -18.21 -26.32 -2.66
CA ASP A 236 -18.26 -25.69 -3.97
C ASP A 236 -18.66 -24.21 -3.90
N ARG A 237 -18.11 -23.41 -4.82
CA ARG A 237 -18.39 -21.97 -4.90
C ARG A 237 -19.88 -21.66 -5.10
N GLU A 238 -20.60 -22.51 -5.83
CA GLU A 238 -22.04 -22.38 -6.01
C GLU A 238 -22.80 -22.51 -4.68
N ASN A 239 -22.39 -23.47 -3.83
CA ASN A 239 -22.94 -23.65 -2.50
C ASN A 239 -22.67 -22.42 -1.61
N VAL A 240 -21.43 -21.91 -1.63
CA VAL A 240 -21.07 -20.67 -0.94
C VAL A 240 -21.94 -19.48 -1.42
N LEU A 241 -22.17 -19.35 -2.72
CA LEU A 241 -22.99 -18.28 -3.30
C LEU A 241 -24.47 -18.41 -2.97
N HIS A 242 -25.01 -19.63 -2.91
CA HIS A 242 -26.41 -19.91 -2.56
C HIS A 242 -26.78 -19.40 -1.17
N PHE A 243 -25.88 -19.57 -0.20
CA PHE A 243 -26.05 -19.00 1.14
C PHE A 243 -25.47 -17.57 1.26
N SER A 244 -25.11 -16.91 0.16
CA SER A 244 -24.63 -15.52 0.15
C SER A 244 -25.64 -14.56 -0.49
N GLN A 245 -26.95 -14.85 -0.38
CA GLN A 245 -28.01 -14.12 -1.08
C GLN A 245 -28.04 -12.63 -0.70
N ARG A 246 -27.66 -12.30 0.54
CA ARG A 246 -27.46 -10.90 0.94
C ARG A 246 -26.41 -10.19 0.08
N HIS A 247 -25.25 -10.82 -0.14
CA HIS A 247 -24.19 -10.19 -0.93
C HIS A 247 -24.67 -9.96 -2.36
N ASN A 248 -25.34 -10.93 -2.96
CA ASN A 248 -25.88 -10.84 -4.31
C ASN A 248 -26.90 -9.69 -4.42
N LYS A 249 -27.84 -9.57 -3.48
CA LYS A 249 -28.82 -8.47 -3.44
C LYS A 249 -28.17 -7.11 -3.17
N ILE A 250 -27.13 -7.03 -2.35
CA ILE A 250 -26.39 -5.78 -2.12
C ILE A 250 -25.62 -5.36 -3.38
N VAL A 251 -25.02 -6.31 -4.11
CA VAL A 251 -24.32 -6.02 -5.37
C VAL A 251 -25.31 -5.60 -6.45
N GLU A 252 -26.44 -6.28 -6.56
CA GLU A 252 -27.54 -5.91 -7.46
C GLU A 252 -28.08 -4.51 -7.14
N ASN A 253 -28.40 -4.24 -5.87
CA ASN A 253 -28.82 -2.90 -5.42
C ASN A 253 -27.72 -1.85 -5.59
N ALA A 254 -26.44 -2.18 -5.39
CA ALA A 254 -25.33 -1.24 -5.59
C ALA A 254 -25.11 -0.91 -7.07
N THR A 255 -25.38 -1.87 -7.96
CA THR A 255 -25.37 -1.67 -9.41
C THR A 255 -26.51 -0.73 -9.80
N ILE A 256 -27.69 -0.90 -9.19
CA ILE A 256 -28.85 0.01 -9.35
C ILE A 256 -28.60 1.40 -8.72
N LEU A 257 -27.91 1.47 -7.57
CA LEU A 257 -27.56 2.71 -6.87
C LEU A 257 -26.42 3.49 -7.54
N GLN A 258 -25.60 2.85 -8.39
CA GLN A 258 -24.69 3.58 -9.29
C GLN A 258 -25.45 4.40 -10.35
N GLU A 259 -26.73 4.10 -10.58
CA GLU A 259 -27.60 4.86 -11.49
C GLU A 259 -28.49 5.89 -10.75
N GLN A 260 -28.57 5.87 -9.42
CA GLN A 260 -29.36 6.81 -8.62
C GLN A 260 -28.66 7.18 -7.31
N GLU A 261 -28.12 8.41 -7.25
CA GLU A 261 -27.47 8.95 -6.06
C GLU A 261 -28.44 9.11 -4.88
N HIS A 262 -27.91 8.76 -3.71
CA HIS A 262 -28.45 9.02 -2.37
C HIS A 262 -29.82 8.43 -1.99
N VAL A 263 -29.78 7.19 -1.47
CA VAL A 263 -30.81 6.72 -0.53
C VAL A 263 -30.17 6.21 0.77
N GLN A 264 -30.43 6.93 1.87
CA GLN A 264 -30.24 6.39 3.22
C GLN A 264 -31.29 5.29 3.46
N HIS A 265 -30.86 4.05 3.66
CA HIS A 265 -31.77 2.97 4.05
C HIS A 265 -32.34 3.21 5.46
N LYS A 266 -33.59 3.65 5.52
CA LYS A 266 -34.50 3.47 6.67
C LYS A 266 -35.53 2.40 6.33
N GLY A 267 -35.13 1.13 6.40
CA GLY A 267 -36.07 0.01 6.39
C GLY A 267 -36.71 -0.15 7.77
N LYS A 268 -38.05 -0.23 7.83
CA LYS A 268 -38.77 -0.63 9.05
C LYS A 268 -38.40 -2.08 9.39
N LYS A 269 -37.99 -2.31 10.64
CA LYS A 269 -37.72 -3.63 11.24
C LYS A 269 -39.04 -4.34 11.55
N ASP A 270 -39.40 -5.36 10.77
CA ASP A 270 -40.32 -6.40 11.21
C ASP A 270 -39.50 -7.69 11.38
N LYS A 271 -39.39 -8.18 12.63
CA LYS A 271 -38.64 -9.39 12.96
C LYS A 271 -39.35 -10.61 12.38
N SER A 272 -38.59 -11.57 11.87
CA SER A 272 -39.12 -12.91 11.55
C SER A 272 -39.24 -13.72 12.85
N ASP A 273 -40.36 -14.41 13.04
CA ASP A 273 -40.68 -15.18 14.26
C ASP A 273 -40.05 -16.59 14.31
N LEU A 274 -39.17 -16.94 13.36
CA LEU A 274 -38.57 -18.28 13.30
C LEU A 274 -37.67 -18.58 14.50
N THR A 275 -37.90 -19.74 15.12
CA THR A 275 -37.07 -20.32 16.18
C THR A 275 -35.73 -20.85 15.63
N LYS A 276 -34.75 -21.09 16.51
CA LYS A 276 -33.46 -21.68 16.13
C LYS A 276 -33.62 -23.01 15.40
N THR A 277 -34.49 -23.88 15.90
CA THR A 277 -34.74 -25.21 15.33
C THR A 277 -35.30 -25.09 13.90
N GLU A 278 -36.31 -24.24 13.70
CA GLU A 278 -36.91 -24.01 12.38
C GLU A 278 -35.90 -23.41 11.39
N LEU A 279 -35.02 -22.53 11.86
CA LEU A 279 -33.96 -21.94 11.04
C LEU A 279 -32.92 -22.99 10.60
N LEU A 280 -32.45 -23.83 11.53
CA LEU A 280 -31.51 -24.90 11.24
C LEU A 280 -32.12 -25.98 10.33
N GLU A 281 -33.40 -26.30 10.50
CA GLU A 281 -34.14 -27.20 9.61
C GLU A 281 -34.27 -26.62 8.20
N SER A 282 -34.61 -25.34 8.09
CA SER A 282 -34.68 -24.63 6.80
C SER A 282 -33.33 -24.66 6.06
N TRP A 283 -32.22 -24.38 6.76
CA TRP A 283 -30.90 -24.43 6.15
C TRP A 283 -30.51 -25.84 5.72
N ASN A 284 -30.73 -26.85 6.56
CA ASN A 284 -30.45 -28.24 6.20
C ASN A 284 -31.28 -28.69 4.99
N LYS A 285 -32.56 -28.32 4.93
CA LYS A 285 -33.42 -28.61 3.79
C LYS A 285 -32.89 -27.97 2.52
N GLN A 286 -32.55 -26.68 2.54
CA GLN A 286 -31.97 -25.99 1.39
C GLN A 286 -30.65 -26.62 0.93
N GLN A 287 -29.81 -27.04 1.87
CA GLN A 287 -28.53 -27.68 1.60
C GLN A 287 -28.73 -29.05 0.92
N SER A 288 -29.61 -29.89 1.47
CA SER A 288 -29.92 -31.21 0.89
C SER A 288 -30.63 -31.13 -0.47
N GLU A 289 -31.61 -30.24 -0.63
CA GLU A 289 -32.40 -30.15 -1.87
C GLU A 289 -31.59 -29.58 -3.05
N ASN A 290 -30.71 -28.60 -2.80
CA ASN A 290 -29.95 -27.95 -3.87
C ASN A 290 -28.60 -28.61 -4.16
N PHE A 291 -27.98 -29.27 -3.18
CA PHE A 291 -26.62 -29.82 -3.29
C PHE A 291 -26.53 -31.32 -3.02
N GLY A 292 -27.65 -31.99 -2.73
CA GLY A 292 -27.72 -33.46 -2.60
C GLY A 292 -27.05 -34.03 -1.35
N MET A 293 -26.67 -33.19 -0.38
CA MET A 293 -26.04 -33.61 0.88
C MET A 293 -26.45 -32.67 2.01
N SER A 294 -26.62 -33.21 3.21
CA SER A 294 -26.83 -32.45 4.46
C SER A 294 -25.55 -31.75 4.93
N PHE A 295 -25.65 -30.83 5.90
CA PHE A 295 -24.45 -30.20 6.47
C PHE A 295 -23.53 -31.20 7.19
N ASN A 296 -24.07 -32.28 7.77
CA ASN A 296 -23.26 -33.32 8.41
C ASN A 296 -22.45 -34.09 7.36
N GLU A 297 -23.08 -34.48 6.26
CA GLU A 297 -22.40 -35.14 5.14
C GLU A 297 -21.38 -34.20 4.48
N LEU A 298 -21.69 -32.90 4.35
CA LEU A 298 -20.75 -31.90 3.85
C LEU A 298 -19.52 -31.76 4.76
N LYS A 299 -19.73 -31.75 6.09
CA LYS A 299 -18.63 -31.74 7.07
C LYS A 299 -17.74 -32.97 6.90
N GLU A 300 -18.33 -34.16 6.84
CA GLU A 300 -17.58 -35.41 6.63
C GLU A 300 -16.83 -35.38 5.31
N HIS A 301 -17.45 -34.90 4.23
CA HIS A 301 -16.82 -34.71 2.93
C HIS A 301 -15.58 -33.80 3.01
N CYS A 302 -15.70 -32.64 3.67
CA CYS A 302 -14.59 -31.70 3.84
C CYS A 302 -13.44 -32.29 4.69
N LEU A 303 -13.76 -33.14 5.67
CA LEU A 303 -12.78 -33.78 6.54
C LEU A 303 -12.14 -35.04 5.92
N ASN A 304 -12.82 -35.71 4.98
CA ASN A 304 -12.36 -36.94 4.35
C ASN A 304 -11.60 -36.72 3.03
N ASN A 305 -11.85 -35.63 2.31
CA ASN A 305 -11.12 -35.25 1.08
C ASN A 305 -9.72 -34.67 1.39
N VAL A 306 -8.91 -35.44 2.11
CA VAL A 306 -7.59 -35.02 2.59
C VAL A 306 -6.49 -35.40 1.61
N GLU A 307 -6.44 -34.72 0.46
CA GLU A 307 -5.11 -34.37 -0.03
C GLU A 307 -4.64 -33.21 0.83
N LYS A 308 -3.80 -33.48 1.84
CA LYS A 308 -3.20 -32.42 2.66
C LYS A 308 -2.49 -31.47 1.70
N THR A 309 -2.96 -30.23 1.59
CA THR A 309 -2.22 -29.22 0.84
C THR A 309 -0.91 -29.00 1.61
N GLN A 310 0.21 -29.38 1.00
CA GLN A 310 1.52 -29.05 1.54
C GLN A 310 1.62 -27.52 1.61
N ASN A 311 2.23 -27.01 2.68
CA ASN A 311 2.51 -25.58 2.76
C ASN A 311 3.38 -25.19 1.55
N HIS A 312 3.05 -24.07 0.92
CA HIS A 312 3.82 -23.55 -0.21
C HIS A 312 5.21 -23.09 0.23
N TYR A 313 5.32 -22.65 1.49
CA TYR A 313 6.57 -22.22 2.08
C TYR A 313 6.93 -23.10 3.28
N GLU A 314 8.21 -23.44 3.40
CA GLU A 314 8.71 -24.31 4.47
C GLU A 314 8.85 -23.57 5.81
N ASN A 315 9.10 -22.25 5.75
CA ASN A 315 9.31 -21.42 6.93
C ASN A 315 8.94 -19.94 6.68
N PRO A 316 8.73 -19.14 7.74
CA PRO A 316 8.39 -17.71 7.63
C PRO A 316 9.41 -16.90 6.82
N LYS A 317 10.70 -17.27 6.92
CA LYS A 317 11.79 -16.59 6.22
C LYS A 317 11.62 -16.63 4.70
N GLN A 318 11.30 -17.79 4.12
CA GLN A 318 11.04 -17.93 2.68
C GLN A 318 9.87 -17.05 2.20
N VAL A 319 8.84 -16.90 3.03
CA VAL A 319 7.69 -16.01 2.74
C VAL A 319 8.13 -14.55 2.71
N LEU A 320 8.91 -14.13 3.71
CA LEU A 320 9.44 -12.77 3.81
C LEU A 320 10.38 -12.46 2.64
N GLU A 321 11.24 -13.40 2.25
CA GLU A 321 12.16 -13.26 1.12
C GLU A 321 11.39 -13.12 -0.20
N SER A 322 10.37 -13.95 -0.42
CA SER A 322 9.50 -13.89 -1.60
C SER A 322 8.70 -12.58 -1.66
N ALA A 323 8.17 -12.12 -0.52
CA ALA A 323 7.48 -10.84 -0.42
C ALA A 323 8.42 -9.66 -0.71
N MET A 324 9.62 -9.67 -0.12
CA MET A 324 10.65 -8.65 -0.36
C MET A 324 11.11 -8.61 -1.80
N GLN A 325 11.30 -9.78 -2.43
CA GLN A 325 11.67 -9.85 -3.83
C GLN A 325 10.60 -9.23 -4.74
N ALA A 326 9.32 -9.52 -4.48
CA ALA A 326 8.21 -8.93 -5.23
C ALA A 326 8.09 -7.42 -5.03
N LEU A 327 8.18 -6.94 -3.78
CA LEU A 327 8.08 -5.51 -3.46
C LEU A 327 9.27 -4.72 -4.03
N THR A 328 10.48 -5.28 -3.98
CA THR A 328 11.69 -4.61 -4.48
C THR A 328 11.83 -4.54 -6.00
N GLN A 329 10.88 -5.09 -6.76
CA GLN A 329 10.79 -4.85 -8.21
C GLN A 329 10.47 -3.39 -8.52
N ASN A 330 9.66 -2.73 -7.68
CA ASN A 330 9.20 -1.35 -7.91
C ASN A 330 9.77 -0.35 -6.90
N GLU A 331 10.06 -0.77 -5.67
CA GLU A 331 10.53 0.11 -4.60
C GLU A 331 11.86 -0.37 -3.99
N ALA A 332 12.89 0.47 -3.91
CA ALA A 332 14.15 0.06 -3.30
C ALA A 332 14.09 -0.06 -1.77
N VAL A 333 13.17 0.68 -1.15
CA VAL A 333 13.01 0.78 0.31
C VAL A 333 11.57 0.44 0.66
N ILE A 334 11.39 -0.63 1.41
CA ILE A 334 10.10 -1.20 1.77
C ILE A 334 9.85 -1.00 3.26
N LYS A 335 8.63 -0.59 3.65
CA LYS A 335 8.27 -0.48 5.06
C LYS A 335 7.93 -1.85 5.63
N GLU A 336 8.21 -2.04 6.92
CA GLU A 336 7.85 -3.26 7.69
C GLU A 336 6.41 -3.73 7.43
N GLU A 337 5.46 -2.78 7.42
CA GLU A 337 4.05 -3.07 7.24
C GLU A 337 3.73 -3.63 5.85
N ASP A 338 4.39 -3.13 4.81
CA ASP A 338 4.17 -3.59 3.43
C ASP A 338 4.74 -4.99 3.22
N VAL A 339 5.88 -5.30 3.84
CA VAL A 339 6.45 -6.67 3.89
C VAL A 339 5.46 -7.62 4.53
N LEU A 340 5.04 -7.34 5.77
CA LEU A 340 4.15 -8.22 6.52
C LEU A 340 2.80 -8.37 5.82
N LYS A 341 2.28 -7.31 5.20
CA LYS A 341 1.02 -7.35 4.44
C LYS A 341 1.09 -8.31 3.27
N LEU A 342 2.14 -8.24 2.46
CA LEU A 342 2.29 -9.17 1.35
C LEU A 342 2.56 -10.60 1.84
N SER A 343 3.42 -10.76 2.86
CA SER A 343 3.71 -12.07 3.46
C SER A 343 2.44 -12.77 3.98
N ARG A 344 1.57 -12.05 4.71
CA ARG A 344 0.27 -12.58 5.16
C ARG A 344 -0.57 -13.14 4.01
N LYS A 345 -0.59 -12.46 2.86
CA LYS A 345 -1.36 -12.89 1.68
C LYS A 345 -0.74 -14.14 1.02
N LEU A 346 0.58 -14.18 0.93
CA LEU A 346 1.31 -15.31 0.36
C LEU A 346 1.14 -16.57 1.22
N SER A 347 1.20 -16.45 2.56
CA SER A 347 1.24 -17.61 3.48
C SER A 347 -0.02 -17.81 4.35
N ILE A 348 -1.21 -17.44 3.85
CA ILE A 348 -2.48 -17.68 4.55
C ILE A 348 -2.62 -19.16 4.91
N GLY A 349 -2.89 -19.45 6.18
CA GLY A 349 -3.03 -20.83 6.67
C GLY A 349 -1.70 -21.60 6.75
N GLU A 350 -0.55 -20.93 6.64
CA GLU A 350 0.76 -21.56 6.77
C GLU A 350 1.56 -20.99 7.95
N PHE A 351 1.56 -19.66 8.11
CA PHE A 351 2.23 -18.99 9.22
C PHE A 351 1.37 -17.89 9.83
N SER A 352 1.48 -17.72 11.15
CA SER A 352 0.81 -16.65 11.90
C SER A 352 1.50 -15.30 11.70
N ASP A 353 0.77 -14.20 11.92
CA ASP A 353 1.34 -12.84 11.90
C ASP A 353 2.45 -12.68 12.95
N LYS A 354 2.31 -13.36 14.10
CA LYS A 354 3.33 -13.42 15.14
C LYS A 354 4.62 -14.06 14.63
N GLN A 355 4.56 -15.23 14.00
CA GLN A 355 5.75 -15.89 13.43
C GLN A 355 6.43 -15.03 12.36
N LEU A 356 5.65 -14.40 11.46
CA LEU A 356 6.18 -13.53 10.41
C LEU A 356 6.86 -12.27 11.00
N SER A 357 6.24 -11.64 12.00
CA SER A 357 6.78 -10.44 12.65
C SER A 357 7.99 -10.73 13.54
N GLU A 358 8.00 -11.86 14.24
CA GLU A 358 9.16 -12.34 15.00
C GLU A 358 10.36 -12.61 14.06
N GLU A 359 10.14 -13.34 12.97
CA GLU A 359 11.20 -13.61 11.97
C GLU A 359 11.73 -12.31 11.36
N LEU A 360 10.85 -11.38 10.97
CA LEU A 360 11.27 -10.08 10.42
C LEU A 360 12.02 -9.23 11.46
N SER A 361 11.73 -9.38 12.75
CA SER A 361 12.42 -8.66 13.82
C SER A 361 13.86 -9.13 14.03
N HIS A 362 14.19 -10.36 13.65
CA HIS A 362 15.54 -10.91 13.69
C HIS A 362 16.43 -10.43 12.55
N VAL A 363 15.86 -9.73 11.55
CA VAL A 363 16.62 -9.15 10.44
C VAL A 363 17.54 -8.05 10.94
N LYS A 364 18.82 -8.18 10.60
CA LYS A 364 19.89 -7.32 11.13
C LYS A 364 20.12 -6.05 10.31
N LYS A 365 20.73 -5.05 10.95
CA LYS A 365 21.18 -3.79 10.32
C LYS A 365 22.35 -4.02 9.35
N THR A 366 22.50 -3.09 8.40
CA THR A 366 23.62 -3.01 7.47
C THR A 366 24.98 -3.02 8.20
N GLY A 367 25.84 -3.99 7.88
CA GLY A 367 27.22 -4.08 8.40
C GLY A 367 27.62 -5.39 9.11
N GLN A 368 26.70 -6.34 9.32
CA GLN A 368 27.06 -7.69 9.79
C GLN A 368 27.14 -8.66 8.60
N GLU A 369 28.28 -9.33 8.42
CA GLU A 369 28.63 -10.12 7.22
C GLU A 369 27.79 -11.40 7.01
N ASN A 370 26.89 -11.74 7.93
CA ASN A 370 26.04 -12.92 7.79
C ASN A 370 24.74 -12.58 7.05
N SER A 371 24.79 -12.88 5.74
CA SER A 371 23.75 -12.70 4.71
C SER A 371 22.39 -13.28 5.10
N GLN A 372 21.45 -12.42 5.46
CA GLN A 372 20.03 -12.65 5.17
C GLN A 372 19.69 -11.86 3.90
N ASP A 373 18.82 -12.39 3.03
CA ASP A 373 18.46 -11.75 1.76
C ASP A 373 17.66 -10.45 1.94
N ILE A 374 17.23 -10.20 3.18
CA ILE A 374 16.57 -8.98 3.64
C ILE A 374 17.54 -8.20 4.55
N LYS A 375 17.57 -6.88 4.40
CA LYS A 375 18.40 -5.95 5.18
C LYS A 375 17.55 -4.88 5.83
N LEU A 376 17.78 -4.60 7.11
CA LEU A 376 17.21 -3.46 7.82
C LEU A 376 18.06 -2.20 7.55
N LEU A 377 17.47 -1.18 6.97
CA LEU A 377 18.10 0.12 6.66
C LEU A 377 18.06 1.09 7.84
N GLY A 378 17.03 0.99 8.69
CA GLY A 378 16.83 1.90 9.81
C GLY A 378 15.36 2.13 10.08
N VAL A 379 15.04 3.32 10.60
CA VAL A 379 13.67 3.78 10.82
C VAL A 379 13.44 5.11 10.11
N ASP A 380 12.21 5.34 9.61
CA ASP A 380 11.81 6.64 9.07
C ASP A 380 11.57 7.66 10.21
N GLU A 381 11.25 8.91 9.84
CA GLU A 381 10.94 10.00 10.79
C GLU A 381 9.77 9.67 11.73
N LYS A 382 8.91 8.72 11.36
CA LYS A 382 7.76 8.26 12.12
C LYS A 382 8.07 7.01 12.96
N GLY A 383 9.31 6.53 12.93
CA GLY A 383 9.77 5.34 13.65
C GLY A 383 9.45 4.01 12.96
N ASN A 384 8.95 4.01 11.71
CA ASN A 384 8.68 2.76 10.98
C ASN A 384 9.98 2.16 10.47
N LYS A 385 10.20 0.86 10.67
CA LYS A 385 11.38 0.18 10.14
C LYS A 385 11.34 0.10 8.62
N LEU A 386 12.50 0.31 8.00
CA LEU A 386 12.70 0.31 6.56
C LEU A 386 13.63 -0.84 6.17
N PHE A 387 13.25 -1.59 5.15
CA PHE A 387 13.95 -2.78 4.67
C PHE A 387 14.30 -2.66 3.18
N THR A 388 15.29 -3.44 2.75
CA THR A 388 15.61 -3.66 1.34
C THR A 388 16.13 -5.08 1.14
N THR A 389 16.29 -5.54 -0.09
CA THR A 389 16.96 -6.81 -0.36
C THR A 389 18.47 -6.64 -0.43
N LYS A 390 19.21 -7.71 -0.12
CA LYS A 390 20.66 -7.73 -0.31
C LYS A 390 21.04 -7.43 -1.75
N ALA A 391 20.34 -8.04 -2.70
CA ALA A 391 20.54 -7.82 -4.13
C ALA A 391 20.35 -6.35 -4.53
N MET A 392 19.28 -5.69 -4.05
CA MET A 392 19.04 -4.27 -4.32
C MET A 392 20.14 -3.38 -3.73
N HIS A 393 20.44 -3.56 -2.43
CA HIS A 393 21.50 -2.81 -1.76
C HIS A 393 22.86 -2.98 -2.45
N ASP A 394 23.20 -4.21 -2.85
CA ASP A 394 24.49 -4.49 -3.49
C ASP A 394 24.53 -3.92 -4.91
N THR A 395 23.40 -3.88 -5.61
CA THR A 395 23.24 -3.23 -6.92
C THR A 395 23.47 -1.72 -6.82
N GLU A 396 22.82 -1.04 -5.88
CA GLU A 396 23.02 0.42 -5.67
C GLU A 396 24.46 0.74 -5.24
N ARG A 397 25.03 -0.07 -4.35
CA ARG A 397 26.43 0.07 -3.93
C ARG A 397 27.40 -0.11 -5.11
N ASP A 398 27.17 -1.13 -5.95
CA ASP A 398 27.98 -1.39 -7.13
C ASP A 398 27.85 -0.24 -8.14
N ASN A 399 26.64 0.26 -8.39
CA ASN A 399 26.41 1.45 -9.21
C ASN A 399 27.25 2.64 -8.76
N MET A 400 27.17 3.00 -7.47
CA MET A 400 27.94 4.11 -6.92
C MET A 400 29.45 3.87 -6.97
N ARG A 401 29.90 2.63 -6.76
CA ARG A 401 31.30 2.25 -6.93
C ARG A 401 31.75 2.45 -8.37
N MET A 402 30.93 2.07 -9.35
CA MET A 402 31.25 2.21 -10.76
C MET A 402 31.33 3.67 -11.20
N ILE A 403 30.39 4.49 -10.72
CA ILE A 403 30.35 5.94 -10.96
C ILE A 403 31.58 6.64 -10.38
N LYS A 404 31.93 6.33 -9.11
CA LYS A 404 33.12 6.91 -8.46
C LYS A 404 34.42 6.47 -9.11
N ASN A 405 34.48 5.21 -9.56
CA ASN A 405 35.64 4.64 -10.25
C ASN A 405 35.46 4.70 -11.78
N GLN A 406 35.04 5.85 -12.29
CA GLN A 406 35.00 6.10 -13.73
C GLN A 406 36.40 6.10 -14.33
N TYR A 407 36.52 5.71 -15.59
CA TYR A 407 37.77 5.75 -16.34
C TYR A 407 37.82 6.97 -17.28
N ASP A 408 39.03 7.27 -17.72
CA ASP A 408 39.28 8.30 -18.71
C ASP A 408 39.01 7.76 -20.12
N ILE A 409 38.43 8.60 -20.96
CA ILE A 409 38.16 8.29 -22.36
C ILE A 409 38.81 9.35 -23.25
N LYS A 410 39.09 8.96 -24.50
CA LYS A 410 39.43 9.93 -25.53
C LYS A 410 38.19 10.81 -25.79
N PRO A 411 38.29 12.15 -25.76
CA PRO A 411 37.19 13.00 -26.19
C PRO A 411 36.75 12.70 -27.61
N VAL A 412 35.47 12.91 -27.92
CA VAL A 412 34.97 12.77 -29.29
C VAL A 412 35.73 13.72 -30.21
N MET A 413 35.95 14.96 -29.81
CA MET A 413 36.79 15.90 -30.55
C MET A 413 37.42 16.96 -29.64
N GLN A 414 38.39 17.69 -30.19
CA GLN A 414 39.04 18.79 -29.47
C GLN A 414 38.10 20.01 -29.39
N ASN A 415 38.26 20.83 -28.36
CA ASN A 415 37.38 21.98 -28.10
C ASN A 415 37.30 22.98 -29.28
N LYS A 416 38.42 23.22 -29.97
CA LYS A 416 38.44 24.05 -31.20
C LYS A 416 37.54 23.49 -32.30
N ASP A 417 37.53 22.17 -32.50
CA ASP A 417 36.73 21.52 -33.52
C ASP A 417 35.26 21.44 -33.10
N ALA A 418 34.98 21.19 -31.81
CA ALA A 418 33.64 21.25 -31.25
C ALA A 418 33.00 22.64 -31.44
N THR A 419 33.74 23.71 -31.15
CA THR A 419 33.28 25.09 -31.34
C THR A 419 32.94 25.37 -32.81
N ARG A 420 33.78 24.89 -33.74
CA ARG A 420 33.52 25.03 -35.18
C ARG A 420 32.29 24.25 -35.63
N ALA A 421 32.13 23.02 -35.14
CA ALA A 421 30.99 22.16 -35.46
C ALA A 421 29.66 22.76 -34.96
N ILE A 422 29.63 23.26 -33.71
CA ILE A 422 28.44 23.91 -33.14
C ILE A 422 28.09 25.18 -33.92
N LYS A 423 29.10 25.99 -34.30
CA LYS A 423 28.86 27.17 -35.15
C LYS A 423 28.26 26.77 -36.50
N ALA A 424 28.83 25.76 -37.16
CA ALA A 424 28.31 25.27 -38.44
C ALA A 424 26.88 24.72 -38.33
N PHE A 425 26.53 24.10 -37.20
CA PHE A 425 25.16 23.69 -36.93
C PHE A 425 24.22 24.89 -36.80
N ASN A 426 24.58 25.90 -35.99
CA ASN A 426 23.78 27.12 -35.85
C ASN A 426 23.60 27.86 -37.19
N ASP A 427 24.65 27.94 -38.02
CA ASP A 427 24.61 28.59 -39.33
C ASP A 427 23.62 27.91 -40.32
N LYS A 428 23.30 26.62 -40.12
CA LYS A 428 22.28 25.88 -40.90
C LYS A 428 20.85 26.11 -40.41
N GLN A 429 20.68 26.61 -39.19
CA GLN A 429 19.37 26.81 -38.57
C GLN A 429 18.91 28.26 -38.74
N SER A 430 17.59 28.48 -38.73
CA SER A 430 17.00 29.83 -38.71
C SER A 430 16.99 30.47 -37.32
N TRP A 431 17.59 29.80 -36.32
CA TRP A 431 17.63 30.16 -34.91
C TRP A 431 18.95 29.66 -34.31
N ASN A 432 19.38 30.27 -33.20
CA ASN A 432 20.60 29.87 -32.50
C ASN A 432 20.28 29.06 -31.25
N MET A 433 21.10 28.06 -30.95
CA MET A 433 21.05 27.36 -29.67
C MET A 433 21.29 28.34 -28.51
N SER A 434 20.63 28.09 -27.38
CA SER A 434 20.89 28.87 -26.16
C SER A 434 22.31 28.65 -25.63
N LYS A 435 22.74 29.50 -24.69
CA LYS A 435 24.05 29.35 -24.05
C LYS A 435 24.18 27.99 -23.35
N GLY A 436 23.18 27.61 -22.55
CA GLY A 436 23.18 26.31 -21.86
C GLY A 436 23.15 25.12 -22.83
N GLN A 437 22.42 25.22 -23.94
CA GLN A 437 22.42 24.19 -24.97
C GLN A 437 23.78 24.05 -25.67
N THR A 438 24.41 25.18 -26.00
CA THR A 438 25.76 25.23 -26.60
C THR A 438 26.81 24.61 -25.67
N GLU A 439 26.75 24.95 -24.38
CA GLU A 439 27.63 24.38 -23.36
C GLU A 439 27.44 22.87 -23.21
N ALA A 440 26.20 22.39 -23.24
CA ALA A 440 25.88 20.97 -23.14
C ALA A 440 26.43 20.17 -24.33
N VAL A 441 26.22 20.64 -25.58
CA VAL A 441 26.78 19.96 -26.77
C VAL A 441 28.31 19.99 -26.76
N ASN A 442 28.91 21.13 -26.39
CA ASN A 442 30.35 21.21 -26.27
C ASN A 442 30.88 20.24 -25.20
N ALA A 443 30.20 20.11 -24.06
CA ALA A 443 30.54 19.14 -23.03
C ALA A 443 30.44 17.71 -23.57
N MET A 444 29.37 17.33 -24.27
CA MET A 444 29.23 15.99 -24.88
C MET A 444 30.38 15.63 -25.81
N LEU A 445 30.85 16.60 -26.61
CA LEU A 445 31.90 16.42 -27.61
C LEU A 445 33.31 16.39 -27.02
N THR A 446 33.54 17.12 -25.93
CA THR A 446 34.87 17.36 -25.35
C THR A 446 35.13 16.61 -24.04
N ASN A 447 34.13 15.92 -23.48
CA ASN A 447 34.27 15.16 -22.25
C ASN A 447 35.35 14.08 -22.36
N ASP A 448 36.20 13.99 -21.35
CA ASP A 448 37.32 13.05 -21.23
C ASP A 448 37.08 11.98 -20.15
N LYS A 449 35.87 11.94 -19.58
CA LYS A 449 35.45 10.98 -18.55
C LYS A 449 34.36 10.05 -19.05
N GLN A 450 34.25 8.87 -18.45
CA GLN A 450 33.22 7.90 -18.80
C GLN A 450 31.79 8.48 -18.73
N PHE A 451 31.50 9.35 -17.75
CA PHE A 451 30.15 9.84 -17.50
C PHE A 451 30.03 11.35 -17.67
N LEU A 452 28.88 11.77 -18.19
CA LEU A 452 28.44 13.17 -18.25
C LEU A 452 26.94 13.23 -17.93
N ILE A 453 26.51 14.21 -17.15
CA ILE A 453 25.09 14.48 -16.90
C ILE A 453 24.69 15.77 -17.62
N ILE A 454 23.52 15.75 -18.27
CA ILE A 454 22.86 16.93 -18.80
C ILE A 454 21.49 17.01 -18.14
N ASN A 455 21.32 17.98 -17.25
CA ASN A 455 20.04 18.27 -16.62
C ASN A 455 19.32 19.31 -17.46
N GLY A 456 18.14 18.99 -17.97
CA GLY A 456 17.32 19.93 -18.73
C GLY A 456 15.90 19.96 -18.23
N ASP A 457 15.42 21.16 -17.86
CA ASP A 457 14.01 21.39 -17.49
C ASP A 457 13.07 20.99 -18.64
N PRO A 458 11.75 20.78 -18.39
CA PRO A 458 10.83 20.39 -19.44
C PRO A 458 10.75 21.46 -20.55
N GLY A 459 10.97 21.05 -21.80
CA GLY A 459 10.87 21.95 -22.95
C GLY A 459 12.10 22.82 -23.27
N VAL A 460 13.26 22.53 -22.68
CA VAL A 460 14.54 23.22 -22.97
C VAL A 460 15.23 22.74 -24.26
N GLY A 461 14.59 21.89 -25.05
CA GLY A 461 15.11 21.42 -26.34
C GLY A 461 16.20 20.34 -26.23
N LYS A 462 15.96 19.29 -25.43
CA LYS A 462 16.86 18.12 -25.35
C LYS A 462 17.12 17.46 -26.72
N THR A 463 16.08 17.36 -27.55
CA THR A 463 16.17 16.82 -28.92
C THR A 463 17.08 17.65 -29.82
N THR A 464 17.07 18.97 -29.68
CA THR A 464 18.01 19.88 -30.35
C THR A 464 19.47 19.56 -30.00
N LEU A 465 19.76 19.24 -28.74
CA LEU A 465 21.12 18.87 -28.31
C LEU A 465 21.59 17.62 -29.05
N MET A 466 20.72 16.61 -29.13
CA MET A 466 21.03 15.35 -29.81
C MET A 466 21.22 15.57 -31.31
N ALA A 467 20.40 16.41 -31.95
CA ALA A 467 20.56 16.76 -33.37
C ALA A 467 21.88 17.50 -33.64
N ALA A 468 22.26 18.45 -32.79
CA ALA A 468 23.52 19.18 -32.91
C ALA A 468 24.73 18.25 -32.70
N PHE A 469 24.65 17.33 -31.75
CA PHE A 469 25.67 16.30 -31.53
C PHE A 469 25.78 15.35 -32.72
N ALA A 470 24.65 14.94 -33.31
CA ALA A 470 24.59 14.10 -34.49
C ALA A 470 25.22 14.78 -35.72
N ASP A 471 24.90 16.05 -35.97
CA ASP A 471 25.49 16.82 -37.08
C ASP A 471 27.01 16.94 -36.92
N ALA A 472 27.48 17.27 -35.71
CA ALA A 472 28.89 17.39 -35.39
C ALA A 472 29.67 16.08 -35.56
N THR A 473 29.01 14.93 -35.38
CA THR A 473 29.65 13.60 -35.42
C THR A 473 29.40 12.81 -36.70
N SER A 474 28.55 13.32 -37.61
CA SER A 474 28.08 12.64 -38.83
C SER A 474 29.17 12.03 -39.72
N ASN A 475 30.36 12.65 -39.79
CA ASN A 475 31.47 12.19 -40.63
C ASN A 475 32.42 11.19 -39.94
N ARG A 476 32.18 10.81 -38.69
CA ARG A 476 33.04 9.92 -37.89
C ARG A 476 32.65 8.45 -38.04
N LYS A 477 33.33 7.73 -38.93
CA LYS A 477 33.10 6.28 -39.15
C LYS A 477 33.63 5.40 -38.01
N ASP A 478 34.56 5.92 -37.22
CA ASP A 478 35.16 5.29 -36.03
C ASP A 478 34.36 5.52 -34.74
N LEU A 479 33.21 6.21 -34.83
CA LEU A 479 32.33 6.50 -33.70
C LEU A 479 30.98 5.81 -33.88
N GLU A 480 30.54 5.11 -32.84
CA GLU A 480 29.18 4.60 -32.71
C GLU A 480 28.43 5.43 -31.66
N VAL A 481 27.32 6.04 -32.07
CA VAL A 481 26.43 6.80 -31.18
C VAL A 481 25.08 6.12 -31.14
N LYS A 482 24.58 5.83 -29.94
CA LYS A 482 23.27 5.22 -29.74
C LYS A 482 22.49 5.92 -28.64
N ILE A 483 21.23 6.23 -28.91
CA ILE A 483 20.30 6.78 -27.93
C ILE A 483 19.53 5.64 -27.27
N LEU A 484 19.45 5.68 -25.94
CA LEU A 484 18.74 4.72 -25.11
C LEU A 484 17.62 5.46 -24.39
N ALA A 485 16.38 5.01 -24.55
CA ALA A 485 15.22 5.62 -23.92
C ALA A 485 14.43 4.59 -23.10
N PRO A 486 13.64 5.01 -22.10
CA PRO A 486 12.85 4.09 -21.27
C PRO A 486 11.69 3.45 -22.04
N THR A 487 11.16 4.11 -23.07
CA THR A 487 10.00 3.62 -23.84
C THR A 487 10.27 3.62 -25.34
N GLY A 488 9.56 2.75 -26.07
CA GLY A 488 9.67 2.69 -27.53
C GLY A 488 9.24 3.99 -28.22
N LYS A 489 8.27 4.69 -27.65
CA LYS A 489 7.83 6.01 -28.13
C LYS A 489 8.93 7.05 -27.99
N ALA A 490 9.54 7.16 -26.80
CA ALA A 490 10.65 8.10 -26.56
C ALA A 490 11.87 7.78 -27.45
N ALA A 491 12.19 6.49 -27.65
CA ALA A 491 13.25 6.09 -28.58
C ALA A 491 12.95 6.54 -30.01
N LYS A 492 11.72 6.32 -30.49
CA LYS A 492 11.30 6.74 -31.83
C LYS A 492 11.39 8.26 -32.01
N GLU A 493 10.84 9.04 -31.08
CA GLU A 493 10.89 10.50 -31.09
C GLU A 493 12.34 11.02 -31.07
N ALA A 494 13.21 10.43 -30.24
CA ALA A 494 14.61 10.79 -30.18
C ALA A 494 15.36 10.46 -31.48
N SER A 495 15.06 9.32 -32.12
CA SER A 495 15.67 8.95 -33.40
C SER A 495 15.21 9.87 -34.53
N GLU A 496 13.91 10.15 -34.64
CA GLU A 496 13.35 11.06 -35.65
C GLU A 496 13.90 12.49 -35.51
N ALA A 497 14.09 12.97 -34.27
CA ALA A 497 14.57 14.33 -34.05
C ALA A 497 16.10 14.48 -34.22
N SER A 498 16.88 13.46 -33.88
CA SER A 498 18.35 13.53 -33.91
C SER A 498 18.98 12.95 -35.17
N GLY A 499 18.28 12.07 -35.89
CA GLY A 499 18.84 11.25 -36.97
C GLY A 499 19.77 10.12 -36.48
N LEU A 500 19.95 9.95 -35.17
CA LEU A 500 20.76 8.88 -34.59
C LEU A 500 19.94 7.61 -34.38
N GLN A 501 20.64 6.47 -34.31
CA GLN A 501 19.99 5.22 -33.93
C GLN A 501 19.55 5.30 -32.47
N ALA A 502 18.28 4.99 -32.22
CA ALA A 502 17.73 4.90 -30.87
C ALA A 502 17.09 3.53 -30.64
N SER A 503 17.14 3.06 -29.40
CA SER A 503 16.39 1.89 -28.96
C SER A 503 15.92 2.07 -27.52
N THR A 504 15.06 1.17 -27.06
CA THR A 504 14.79 1.10 -25.62
C THR A 504 16.03 0.60 -24.88
N ILE A 505 16.15 0.99 -23.60
CA ILE A 505 17.20 0.47 -22.72
C ILE A 505 17.11 -1.07 -22.66
N ASP A 506 15.91 -1.62 -22.46
CA ASP A 506 15.70 -3.07 -22.38
C ASP A 506 16.17 -3.82 -23.63
N SER A 507 15.82 -3.33 -24.83
CA SER A 507 16.30 -3.94 -26.09
C SER A 507 17.81 -3.85 -26.24
N PHE A 508 18.44 -2.76 -25.79
CA PHE A 508 19.89 -2.62 -25.80
C PHE A 508 20.59 -3.55 -24.80
N LEU A 509 20.01 -3.77 -23.62
CA LEU A 509 20.57 -4.68 -22.62
C LEU A 509 20.57 -6.14 -23.12
N LEU A 510 19.56 -6.54 -23.91
CA LEU A 510 19.43 -7.88 -24.48
C LEU A 510 20.23 -8.12 -25.77
N GLN A 511 20.78 -7.07 -26.39
CA GLN A 511 21.48 -7.17 -27.66
C GLN A 511 22.79 -7.97 -27.52
N LYS A 512 23.02 -8.93 -28.44
CA LYS A 512 24.32 -9.60 -28.58
C LYS A 512 25.36 -8.59 -29.05
N ARG A 513 26.50 -8.55 -28.39
CA ARG A 513 27.59 -7.59 -28.68
C ARG A 513 28.77 -8.28 -29.36
N SER A 514 29.24 -7.69 -30.46
CA SER A 514 30.55 -7.96 -31.04
C SER A 514 31.56 -6.96 -30.50
N MET A 515 32.81 -7.38 -30.30
CA MET A 515 33.89 -6.43 -30.02
C MET A 515 34.33 -5.78 -31.32
N ASP A 516 34.33 -4.46 -31.35
CA ASP A 516 34.91 -3.64 -32.41
C ASP A 516 35.69 -2.47 -31.79
N ASP A 517 36.61 -1.88 -32.55
CA ASP A 517 37.52 -0.83 -32.09
C ASP A 517 36.91 0.59 -32.17
N LYS A 518 35.60 0.68 -32.35
CA LYS A 518 34.92 1.97 -32.45
C LYS A 518 34.87 2.65 -31.09
N GLN A 519 35.04 3.96 -31.08
CA GLN A 519 34.67 4.79 -29.94
C GLN A 519 33.14 4.73 -29.78
N LYS A 520 32.63 4.51 -28.56
CA LYS A 520 31.18 4.37 -28.32
C LYS A 520 30.66 5.45 -27.38
N VAL A 521 29.53 6.05 -27.75
CA VAL A 521 28.80 7.04 -26.94
C VAL A 521 27.35 6.60 -26.82
N TYR A 522 26.91 6.35 -25.59
CA TYR A 522 25.54 6.02 -25.26
C TYR A 522 24.86 7.21 -24.60
N ILE A 523 23.80 7.71 -25.23
CA ILE A 523 23.02 8.83 -24.71
C ILE A 523 21.77 8.24 -24.09
N VAL A 524 21.62 8.34 -22.77
CA VAL A 524 20.42 7.87 -22.06
C VAL A 524 19.46 9.03 -21.94
N ASP A 525 18.38 9.01 -22.70
CA ASP A 525 17.30 9.99 -22.59
C ASP A 525 16.31 9.62 -21.48
N GLU A 526 15.71 10.62 -20.87
CA GLU A 526 14.87 10.51 -19.66
C GLU A 526 15.51 9.63 -18.58
N SER A 527 16.76 9.94 -18.25
CA SER A 527 17.56 9.23 -17.25
C SER A 527 16.91 9.17 -15.86
N SER A 528 16.00 10.09 -15.53
CA SER A 528 15.19 10.04 -14.29
C SER A 528 14.33 8.77 -14.18
N MET A 529 14.03 8.11 -15.31
CA MET A 529 13.29 6.86 -15.36
C MET A 529 14.18 5.61 -15.29
N LEU A 530 15.50 5.76 -15.23
CA LEU A 530 16.43 4.63 -15.17
C LEU A 530 16.48 4.03 -13.75
N ASP A 531 15.95 2.82 -13.58
CA ASP A 531 16.02 2.09 -12.31
C ASP A 531 17.43 1.56 -12.00
N ALA A 532 17.68 1.21 -10.74
CA ALA A 532 19.01 0.80 -10.28
C ALA A 532 19.54 -0.47 -10.97
N GLN A 533 18.67 -1.41 -11.34
CA GLN A 533 19.06 -2.67 -11.97
C GLN A 533 19.49 -2.46 -13.42
N LYS A 534 18.69 -1.72 -14.19
CA LYS A 534 19.00 -1.35 -15.58
C LYS A 534 20.23 -0.46 -15.64
N ALA A 535 20.38 0.47 -14.70
CA ALA A 535 21.60 1.26 -14.56
C ALA A 535 22.82 0.36 -14.35
N ASN A 536 22.74 -0.62 -13.44
CA ASN A 536 23.85 -1.54 -13.16
C ASN A 536 24.27 -2.33 -14.40
N ALA A 537 23.29 -2.88 -15.12
CA ALA A 537 23.54 -3.61 -16.36
C ALA A 537 24.19 -2.70 -17.41
N LEU A 538 23.66 -1.49 -17.62
CA LEU A 538 24.19 -0.51 -18.56
C LEU A 538 25.64 -0.08 -18.21
N LEU A 539 25.93 0.17 -16.93
CA LEU A 539 27.27 0.54 -16.46
C LEU A 539 28.30 -0.57 -16.70
N LYS A 540 27.93 -1.83 -16.46
CA LYS A 540 28.77 -3.01 -16.73
C LYS A 540 29.08 -3.14 -18.22
N ILE A 541 28.07 -2.92 -19.06
CA ILE A 541 28.21 -2.90 -20.51
C ILE A 541 29.18 -1.81 -20.95
N ALA A 542 28.94 -0.56 -20.51
CA ALA A 542 29.76 0.56 -20.91
C ALA A 542 31.22 0.40 -20.46
N ARG A 543 31.47 -0.23 -19.30
CA ARG A 543 32.83 -0.61 -18.88
C ARG A 543 33.48 -1.62 -19.81
N LYS A 544 32.76 -2.68 -20.21
CA LYS A 544 33.29 -3.69 -21.13
C LYS A 544 33.61 -3.11 -22.51
N GLU A 545 32.82 -2.14 -22.96
CA GLU A 545 32.96 -1.52 -24.27
C GLU A 545 33.79 -0.23 -24.25
N HIS A 546 34.34 0.16 -23.10
CA HIS A 546 35.03 1.45 -22.91
C HIS A 546 34.22 2.67 -23.44
N ALA A 547 32.89 2.61 -23.28
CA ALA A 547 31.95 3.59 -23.82
C ALA A 547 31.71 4.79 -22.87
N GLN A 548 31.58 5.98 -23.46
CA GLN A 548 31.02 7.15 -22.77
C GLN A 548 29.51 6.96 -22.55
N ILE A 549 28.99 7.31 -21.38
CA ILE A 549 27.56 7.46 -21.15
C ILE A 549 27.22 8.92 -20.85
N VAL A 550 26.30 9.48 -21.62
CA VAL A 550 25.71 10.80 -21.39
C VAL A 550 24.29 10.59 -20.84
N PHE A 551 24.08 10.90 -19.58
CA PHE A 551 22.77 10.86 -18.94
C PHE A 551 22.04 12.17 -19.19
N VAL A 552 21.00 12.15 -20.01
CA VAL A 552 20.12 13.29 -20.28
C VAL A 552 18.82 13.08 -19.52
N GLY A 553 18.43 14.05 -18.70
CA GLY A 553 17.27 13.90 -17.85
C GLY A 553 16.84 15.20 -17.19
N ASP A 554 15.80 15.11 -16.38
CA ASP A 554 15.35 16.19 -15.53
C ASP A 554 15.30 15.67 -14.09
N GLN A 555 16.11 16.26 -13.21
CA GLN A 555 16.17 15.86 -11.80
C GLN A 555 14.84 16.11 -11.07
N LYS A 556 14.02 17.06 -11.54
CA LYS A 556 12.76 17.46 -10.89
C LYS A 556 11.54 16.70 -11.44
N GLN A 557 11.70 15.95 -12.53
CA GLN A 557 10.63 15.10 -13.08
C GLN A 557 10.37 13.85 -12.23
N LEU A 558 9.27 13.16 -12.57
CA LEU A 558 8.85 11.92 -11.92
C LEU A 558 9.99 10.91 -11.85
N LYS A 559 10.13 10.29 -10.67
CA LYS A 559 11.08 9.21 -10.41
C LYS A 559 10.75 7.99 -11.27
N SER A 560 11.74 7.12 -11.49
CA SER A 560 11.54 5.83 -12.14
C SER A 560 10.38 5.06 -11.49
N ILE A 561 9.65 4.34 -12.34
CA ILE A 561 8.64 3.36 -11.91
C ILE A 561 9.33 2.15 -11.25
N GLY A 562 10.59 1.88 -11.60
CA GLY A 562 11.40 0.82 -11.00
C GLY A 562 12.14 1.27 -9.75
N SER A 563 12.76 0.30 -9.07
CA SER A 563 13.40 0.50 -7.78
C SER A 563 14.74 1.25 -7.87
N GLY A 564 14.93 2.18 -6.91
CA GLY A 564 16.17 2.93 -6.71
C GLY A 564 16.21 4.23 -7.53
N ASP A 565 16.66 5.32 -6.91
CA ASP A 565 16.70 6.65 -7.52
C ASP A 565 18.09 6.93 -8.11
N PHE A 566 18.50 6.10 -9.08
CA PHE A 566 19.87 6.10 -9.60
C PHE A 566 20.30 7.48 -10.13
N PHE A 567 19.47 8.12 -10.95
CA PHE A 567 19.82 9.41 -11.55
C PHE A 567 20.02 10.52 -10.50
N SER A 568 19.21 10.53 -9.43
CA SER A 568 19.39 11.44 -8.31
C SER A 568 20.66 11.12 -7.51
N GLN A 569 20.94 9.83 -7.28
CA GLN A 569 22.12 9.38 -6.52
C GLN A 569 23.45 9.76 -7.17
N ILE A 570 23.53 9.84 -8.50
CA ILE A 570 24.77 10.19 -9.22
C ILE A 570 25.02 11.70 -9.34
N GLN A 571 24.04 12.53 -8.99
CA GLN A 571 24.22 13.99 -8.98
C GLN A 571 25.33 14.37 -7.98
N GLY A 572 26.20 15.31 -8.37
CA GLY A 572 27.36 15.71 -7.57
C GLY A 572 28.53 14.71 -7.56
N HIS A 573 28.36 13.51 -8.12
CA HIS A 573 29.46 12.55 -8.35
C HIS A 573 29.96 12.54 -9.78
N VAL A 574 29.14 13.01 -10.72
CA VAL A 574 29.46 13.12 -12.15
C VAL A 574 29.40 14.58 -12.56
N LYS A 575 30.24 14.98 -13.51
CA LYS A 575 30.19 16.31 -14.12
C LYS A 575 28.82 16.54 -14.75
N SER A 576 28.13 17.60 -14.37
CA SER A 576 26.81 17.97 -14.90
C SER A 576 26.85 19.30 -15.66
N VAL A 577 25.96 19.43 -16.64
CA VAL A 577 25.64 20.70 -17.31
C VAL A 577 24.13 20.91 -17.21
N ASP A 578 23.73 22.08 -16.70
CA ASP A 578 22.32 22.41 -16.51
C ASP A 578 21.82 23.34 -17.62
N ILE A 579 20.63 23.04 -18.16
CA ILE A 579 19.97 23.82 -19.19
C ILE A 579 18.65 24.33 -18.59
N THR A 580 18.63 25.62 -18.29
CA THR A 580 17.50 26.28 -17.60
C THR A 580 16.60 27.11 -18.53
N GLU A 581 17.02 27.34 -19.77
CA GLU A 581 16.30 28.20 -20.72
C GLU A 581 15.28 27.40 -21.54
N ALA A 582 13.99 27.51 -21.20
CA ALA A 582 12.90 26.84 -21.90
C ALA A 582 12.50 27.60 -23.18
N ASN A 583 12.81 27.03 -24.35
CA ASN A 583 12.51 27.62 -25.67
C ASN A 583 11.10 27.27 -26.20
N ARG A 584 10.30 26.47 -25.48
CA ARG A 584 8.93 26.08 -25.91
C ARG A 584 7.86 27.13 -25.60
N PHE A 585 8.10 28.02 -24.64
CA PHE A 585 7.10 28.97 -24.15
C PHE A 585 7.07 30.23 -25.01
N LYS A 586 5.94 30.47 -25.68
CA LYS A 586 5.75 31.59 -26.61
C LYS A 586 5.45 32.91 -25.89
N THR A 587 5.09 32.87 -24.61
CA THR A 587 4.74 34.05 -23.81
C THR A 587 5.51 34.07 -22.49
N ASP A 588 5.76 35.27 -21.96
CA ASP A 588 6.45 35.44 -20.67
C ASP A 588 5.65 34.84 -19.51
N LEU A 589 4.32 34.89 -19.60
CA LEU A 589 3.41 34.21 -18.66
C LEU A 589 3.69 32.70 -18.58
N GLN A 590 3.86 32.02 -19.72
CA GLN A 590 4.11 30.58 -19.73
C GLN A 590 5.47 30.23 -19.11
N LYS A 591 6.49 31.07 -19.32
CA LYS A 591 7.82 30.90 -18.70
C LYS A 591 7.75 31.06 -17.19
N GLU A 592 7.02 32.05 -16.72
CA GLU A 592 6.89 32.35 -15.29
C GLU A 592 6.07 31.29 -14.55
N VAL A 593 4.95 30.84 -15.15
CA VAL A 593 4.15 29.70 -14.66
C VAL A 593 5.00 28.44 -14.55
N ALA A 594 5.77 28.10 -15.59
CA ALA A 594 6.63 26.93 -15.58
C ALA A 594 7.73 27.03 -14.52
N LYS A 595 8.33 28.21 -14.34
CA LYS A 595 9.34 28.46 -13.30
C LYS A 595 8.78 28.27 -11.89
N LEU A 596 7.58 28.81 -11.61
CA LEU A 596 6.92 28.67 -10.30
C LEU A 596 6.50 27.22 -10.03
N ALA A 597 5.99 26.52 -11.04
CA ALA A 597 5.64 25.10 -10.96
C ALA A 597 6.88 24.22 -10.68
N ASN A 598 7.98 24.45 -11.41
CA ASN A 598 9.26 23.76 -11.20
C ASN A 598 9.86 24.03 -9.82
N SER A 599 9.48 25.14 -9.18
CA SER A 599 9.89 25.51 -7.81
C SER A 599 8.93 24.98 -6.74
N LYS A 600 7.94 24.17 -7.11
CA LYS A 600 6.87 23.65 -6.24
C LYS A 600 6.04 24.73 -5.53
N GLN A 601 5.97 25.94 -6.09
CA GLN A 601 5.17 27.05 -5.56
C GLN A 601 3.79 27.05 -6.23
N LEU A 602 3.02 25.97 -6.05
CA LEU A 602 1.76 25.73 -6.77
C LEU A 602 0.70 26.80 -6.46
N ASP A 603 0.65 27.31 -5.23
CA ASP A 603 -0.28 28.39 -4.87
C ASP A 603 -0.04 29.63 -5.73
N LYS A 604 1.23 30.01 -5.91
CA LYS A 604 1.61 31.14 -6.77
C LYS A 604 1.37 30.89 -8.26
N VAL A 605 1.39 29.62 -8.70
CA VAL A 605 1.02 29.27 -10.07
C VAL A 605 -0.46 29.56 -10.29
N VAL A 606 -1.31 29.18 -9.34
CA VAL A 606 -2.76 29.44 -9.40
C VAL A 606 -3.01 30.95 -9.37
N ASP A 607 -2.39 31.68 -8.45
CA ASP A 607 -2.51 33.15 -8.35
C ASP A 607 -2.10 33.85 -9.67
N LEU A 608 -0.98 33.42 -10.26
CA LEU A 608 -0.48 34.00 -11.50
C LEU A 608 -1.40 33.70 -12.70
N LEU A 609 -1.94 32.49 -12.77
CA LEU A 609 -2.91 32.11 -13.81
C LEU A 609 -4.24 32.85 -13.63
N ASP A 610 -4.70 33.05 -12.39
CA ASP A 610 -5.92 33.77 -12.06
C ASP A 610 -5.81 35.26 -12.39
N ALA A 611 -4.67 35.89 -12.05
CA ALA A 611 -4.36 37.28 -12.44
C ALA A 611 -4.39 37.51 -13.97
N HIS A 612 -4.13 36.47 -14.76
CA HIS A 612 -4.19 36.49 -16.22
C HIS A 612 -5.50 35.93 -16.81
N LYS A 613 -6.52 35.71 -15.96
CA LYS A 613 -7.85 35.18 -16.32
C LYS A 613 -7.78 33.84 -17.05
N LYS A 614 -6.88 32.95 -16.60
CA LYS A 614 -6.69 31.58 -17.13
C LYS A 614 -7.24 30.48 -16.23
N VAL A 615 -7.74 30.83 -15.04
CA VAL A 615 -8.46 29.92 -14.15
C VAL A 615 -9.95 30.05 -14.43
N ILE A 616 -10.63 28.92 -14.61
CA ILE A 616 -12.09 28.86 -14.73
C ILE A 616 -12.58 28.03 -13.55
N GLU A 617 -13.27 28.69 -12.61
CA GLU A 617 -13.97 28.01 -11.54
C GLU A 617 -15.21 27.32 -12.14
N ILE A 618 -15.27 26.01 -11.99
CA ILE A 618 -16.47 25.23 -12.34
C ILE A 618 -17.35 25.18 -11.10
N ASP A 619 -18.62 25.56 -11.24
CA ASP A 619 -19.61 25.40 -10.18
C ASP A 619 -19.57 23.94 -9.71
N SER A 620 -19.54 23.77 -8.38
CA SER A 620 -19.48 22.47 -7.74
C SER A 620 -20.49 21.54 -8.41
N LYS A 621 -20.02 20.42 -8.98
CA LYS A 621 -20.89 19.29 -9.29
C LYS A 621 -21.67 19.02 -8.01
N SER A 622 -22.96 19.34 -8.04
CA SER A 622 -23.94 18.99 -7.03
C SER A 622 -23.80 17.49 -6.81
N SER A 623 -23.17 17.17 -5.69
CA SER A 623 -22.65 15.87 -5.25
C SER A 623 -23.71 14.92 -4.73
#